data_AF-A0A7L3WCD1-F1
#
_entry.id   AF-A0A7L3WCD1-F1
#
_cell.length_a   1.000
_cell.length_b   1.000
_cell.length_c   1.000
_cell.angle_alpha   90.00
_cell.angle_beta   90.00
_cell.angle_gamma   90.00
#
_symmetry.space_group_name_H-M   'P 1'
#
loop_
_entity.id
_entity.type
_entity.pdbx_description
1 polymer ?
#
loop_
_entity_poly.entity_id
_entity_poly.type
_entity_poly.pdbx_seq_one_letter_code
_entity_poly.pdbx_strand_id
1 'polypeptide(L)'
;PGTVLRNGLNNRYRVLEVSVTQRNGSDPEKHLTITSSQLPEDTELCILKNGWESVPVVPGDIIHLEGECNSGTWMINEQSGYLVLYPDLLLSGTTISNSIRCLRRAVLAERFK
;
A
#
# COMPACT_ATOMS: atom_id res chain seq x y z
N PRO A 1 4.59 0.18 17.16
CA PRO A 1 4.85 -1.09 17.89
C PRO A 1 3.53 -1.66 18.42
N GLY A 2 3.08 -2.80 17.87
CA GLY A 2 1.84 -3.47 18.30
C GLY A 2 0.81 -3.78 17.22
N THR A 3 1.06 -3.47 15.94
CA THR A 3 0.11 -3.82 14.88
C THR A 3 0.05 -5.33 14.70
N VAL A 4 -1.12 -5.90 14.97
CA VAL A 4 -1.40 -7.33 14.80
C VAL A 4 -1.66 -7.59 13.32
N LEU A 5 -0.74 -8.29 12.67
CA LEU A 5 -0.91 -8.77 11.30
C LEU A 5 -2.08 -9.76 11.25
N ARG A 6 -2.93 -9.63 10.24
CA ARG A 6 -4.12 -10.47 10.04
C ARG A 6 -4.60 -10.39 8.60
N ASN A 7 -5.33 -11.39 8.15
CA ASN A 7 -6.05 -11.40 6.88
C ASN A 7 -7.52 -10.98 7.06
N GLY A 8 -8.32 -11.04 5.99
CA GLY A 8 -9.75 -10.72 6.00
C GLY A 8 -10.07 -9.23 5.88
N LEU A 9 -11.27 -8.84 6.33
CA LEU A 9 -11.82 -7.49 6.12
C LEU A 9 -10.95 -6.36 6.71
N ASN A 10 -10.32 -6.61 7.87
CA ASN A 10 -9.42 -5.64 8.52
C ASN A 10 -7.96 -6.06 8.38
N ASN A 11 -7.58 -6.55 7.20
CA ASN A 11 -6.25 -7.09 7.00
C ASN A 11 -5.15 -6.05 7.30
N ARG A 12 -4.03 -6.56 7.79
CA ARG A 12 -2.80 -5.83 8.05
C ARG A 12 -1.66 -6.70 7.54
N TYR A 13 -1.10 -6.27 6.43
CA TYR A 13 0.03 -6.90 5.79
C TYR A 13 1.31 -6.12 6.08
N ARG A 14 2.39 -6.85 6.36
CA ARG A 14 3.74 -6.28 6.39
C ARG A 14 4.39 -6.52 5.05
N VAL A 15 5.01 -5.47 4.51
CA VAL A 15 5.82 -5.57 3.29
C VAL A 15 7.19 -6.15 3.63
N LEU A 16 7.58 -7.21 2.94
CA LEU A 16 8.86 -7.89 3.14
C LEU A 16 9.87 -7.47 2.07
N GLU A 17 9.44 -7.43 0.81
CA GLU A 17 10.26 -7.05 -0.33
C GLU A 17 9.48 -6.18 -1.30
N VAL A 18 10.21 -5.34 -2.05
CA VAL A 18 9.68 -4.46 -3.09
C VAL A 18 10.57 -4.59 -4.31
N SER A 19 9.99 -4.95 -5.44
CA SER A 19 10.68 -4.96 -6.73
C SER A 19 9.86 -4.19 -7.77
N VAL A 20 10.55 -3.54 -8.71
CA VAL A 20 9.92 -2.86 -9.84
C VAL A 20 10.31 -3.62 -11.09
N THR A 21 9.31 -4.10 -11.82
CA THR A 21 9.50 -4.85 -13.05
C THR A 21 8.96 -4.02 -14.21
N GLN A 22 9.76 -3.90 -15.25
CA GLN A 22 9.32 -3.32 -16.52
C GLN A 22 9.69 -4.28 -17.63
N ARG A 23 8.69 -4.81 -18.33
CA ARG A 23 8.93 -5.61 -19.54
C ARG A 23 9.08 -4.64 -20.71
N ASN A 24 9.92 -4.98 -21.69
CA ASN A 24 10.18 -4.13 -22.86
C ASN A 24 8.87 -3.63 -23.49
N GLY A 25 8.64 -2.31 -23.44
CA GLY A 25 7.46 -1.65 -24.00
C GLY A 25 6.19 -1.72 -23.16
N SER A 26 6.20 -2.30 -21.95
CA SER A 26 5.07 -2.27 -21.02
C SER A 26 5.20 -1.13 -20.00
N ASP A 27 4.06 -0.73 -19.44
CA ASP A 27 4.04 0.10 -18.24
C ASP A 27 4.77 -0.61 -17.09
N PRO A 28 5.46 0.15 -16.22
CA PRO A 28 6.12 -0.41 -15.06
C PRO A 28 5.11 -0.98 -14.05
N GLU A 29 5.49 -2.07 -13.40
CA GLU A 29 4.72 -2.69 -12.33
C GLU A 29 5.57 -2.74 -11.06
N LYS A 30 4.94 -2.53 -9.89
CA LYS A 30 5.60 -2.72 -8.60
C LYS A 30 5.04 -3.96 -7.92
N HIS A 31 5.93 -4.87 -7.57
CA HIS A 31 5.64 -6.16 -6.97
C HIS A 31 6.08 -6.14 -5.51
N LEU A 32 5.14 -6.42 -4.61
CA LEU A 32 5.34 -6.45 -3.17
C LEU A 32 5.19 -7.88 -2.67
N THR A 33 6.21 -8.42 -2.00
CA THR A 33 6.07 -9.65 -1.22
C THR A 33 5.56 -9.24 0.16
N ILE A 34 4.41 -9.77 0.57
CA ILE A 34 3.71 -9.34 1.78
C ILE A 34 3.36 -10.53 2.67
N THR A 35 3.20 -10.31 3.97
CA THR A 35 2.71 -11.34 4.90
C THR A 35 1.70 -10.77 5.88
N SER A 36 0.65 -11.56 6.16
CA SER A 36 -0.33 -11.29 7.22
C SER A 36 -0.08 -12.13 8.48
N SER A 37 0.97 -12.95 8.48
CA SER A 37 1.31 -13.84 9.58
C SER A 37 2.63 -13.43 10.24
N GLN A 38 2.91 -13.98 11.42
CA GLN A 38 4.21 -13.83 12.08
C GLN A 38 5.23 -14.86 11.56
N LEU A 39 4.78 -15.81 10.74
CA LEU A 39 5.61 -16.87 10.16
C LEU A 39 6.13 -16.39 8.79
N PRO A 40 7.45 -16.49 8.53
CA PRO A 40 8.05 -16.02 7.29
C PRO A 40 7.56 -16.74 6.03
N GLU A 41 7.00 -17.95 6.16
CA GLU A 41 6.66 -18.82 5.04
C GLU A 41 5.29 -18.53 4.42
N ASP A 42 4.43 -17.77 5.13
CA ASP A 42 3.09 -17.41 4.66
C ASP A 42 3.13 -16.05 3.95
N THR A 43 3.55 -16.07 2.69
CA THR A 43 3.72 -14.88 1.85
C THR A 43 2.70 -14.84 0.72
N GLU A 44 2.19 -13.64 0.46
CA GLU A 44 1.34 -13.32 -0.69
C GLU A 44 2.07 -12.31 -1.59
N LEU A 45 1.63 -12.21 -2.84
CA LEU A 45 2.14 -11.25 -3.81
C LEU A 45 1.12 -10.13 -4.00
N CYS A 46 1.56 -8.87 -4.00
CA CYS A 46 0.73 -7.74 -4.41
C CYS A 46 1.37 -7.01 -5.58
N ILE A 47 0.60 -6.84 -6.66
CA ILE A 47 1.06 -6.22 -7.90
C ILE A 47 0.32 -4.89 -8.08
N LEU A 48 1.08 -3.81 -8.16
CA LEU A 48 0.62 -2.45 -8.38
C LEU A 48 0.93 -2.02 -9.82
N LYS A 49 -0.08 -1.51 -10.52
CA LYS A 49 0.02 -1.05 -11.93
C LYS A 49 -0.70 0.28 -12.14
N ASN A 50 -0.56 0.87 -13.32
CA ASN A 50 -1.37 1.99 -13.80
C ASN A 50 -1.35 3.21 -12.85
N GLY A 51 -0.16 3.63 -12.42
CA GLY A 51 0.07 4.73 -11.49
C GLY A 51 0.26 4.27 -10.04
N TRP A 52 -0.29 3.13 -9.63
CA TRP A 52 -0.09 2.59 -8.29
C TRP A 52 1.35 2.15 -8.01
N GLU A 53 2.14 1.86 -9.06
CA GLU A 53 3.57 1.59 -8.93
C GLU A 53 4.35 2.79 -8.38
N SER A 54 3.79 4.00 -8.41
CA SER A 54 4.41 5.20 -7.82
C SER A 54 4.28 5.30 -6.29
N VAL A 55 3.43 4.47 -5.65
CA VAL A 55 3.21 4.50 -4.19
C VAL A 55 4.54 4.30 -3.45
N PRO A 56 4.93 5.17 -2.50
CA PRO A 56 6.25 5.15 -1.86
C PRO A 56 6.35 4.10 -0.73
N VAL A 57 5.95 2.87 -1.02
CA VAL A 57 6.01 1.73 -0.10
C VAL A 57 7.43 1.16 -0.04
N VAL A 58 7.88 0.79 1.17
CA VAL A 58 9.19 0.19 1.43
C VAL A 58 9.08 -1.07 2.30
N PRO A 59 10.10 -1.95 2.29
CA PRO A 59 10.16 -3.07 3.23
C PRO A 59 9.99 -2.63 4.69
N GLY A 60 9.15 -3.34 5.42
CA GLY A 60 8.80 -3.05 6.81
C GLY A 60 7.52 -2.24 6.99
N ASP A 61 6.99 -1.61 5.93
CA ASP A 61 5.73 -0.87 5.98
C ASP A 61 4.55 -1.79 6.29
N ILE A 62 3.53 -1.21 6.93
CA ILE A 62 2.23 -1.85 7.14
C ILE A 62 1.24 -1.29 6.14
N ILE A 63 0.59 -2.19 5.41
CA ILE A 63 -0.42 -1.86 4.42
C ILE A 63 -1.73 -2.60 4.72
N HIS A 64 -2.81 -2.05 4.19
CA HIS A 64 -4.10 -2.71 4.06
C HIS A 64 -4.48 -2.77 2.59
N LEU A 65 -5.05 -3.90 2.19
CA LEU A 65 -5.45 -4.17 0.82
C LEU A 65 -6.96 -4.36 0.78
N GLU A 66 -7.60 -3.64 -0.12
CA GLU A 66 -9.02 -3.78 -0.43
C GLU A 66 -9.16 -4.33 -1.85
N GLY A 67 -10.04 -5.31 -2.04
CA GLY A 67 -10.26 -5.97 -3.33
C GLY A 67 -10.21 -7.50 -3.23
N GLU A 68 -10.05 -8.15 -4.37
CA GLU A 68 -9.99 -9.61 -4.45
C GLU A 68 -8.53 -10.11 -4.45
N CYS A 69 -8.25 -11.07 -3.57
CA CYS A 69 -7.03 -11.87 -3.61
C CYS A 69 -7.32 -13.16 -4.38
N ASN A 70 -6.70 -13.32 -5.55
CA ASN A 70 -6.82 -14.55 -6.32
C ASN A 70 -5.58 -15.41 -6.11
N SER A 71 -5.75 -16.55 -5.45
CA SER A 71 -4.69 -17.55 -5.26
C SER A 71 -3.41 -16.97 -4.62
N GLY A 72 -3.56 -16.10 -3.62
CA GLY A 72 -2.42 -15.45 -2.94
C GLY A 72 -1.80 -14.28 -3.72
N THR A 73 -2.45 -13.83 -4.80
CA THR A 73 -2.03 -12.64 -5.56
C THR A 73 -3.10 -11.55 -5.50
N TRP A 74 -2.71 -10.39 -5.01
CA TRP A 74 -3.47 -9.14 -5.04
C TRP A 74 -3.11 -8.35 -6.29
N MET A 75 -4.11 -7.91 -7.04
CA MET A 75 -3.91 -7.02 -8.19
C MET A 75 -4.57 -5.69 -7.95
N ILE A 76 -3.76 -4.63 -7.96
CA ILE A 76 -4.22 -3.25 -7.77
C ILE A 76 -3.83 -2.45 -9.00
N ASN A 77 -4.85 -1.87 -9.63
CA ASN A 77 -4.72 -1.10 -10.85
C ASN A 77 -5.75 0.04 -10.83
N GLU A 78 -5.90 0.75 -11.94
CA GLU A 78 -6.83 1.88 -12.06
C GLU A 78 -8.31 1.47 -11.91
N GLN A 79 -8.64 0.19 -12.14
CA GLN A 79 -10.01 -0.34 -12.22
C GLN A 79 -10.39 -1.20 -11.01
N SER A 80 -9.42 -1.78 -10.30
CA SER A 80 -9.68 -2.75 -9.23
C SER A 80 -8.76 -2.57 -8.03
N GLY A 81 -9.38 -2.61 -6.85
CA GLY A 81 -8.70 -2.66 -5.55
C GLY A 81 -8.04 -1.36 -5.12
N TYR A 82 -7.60 -1.34 -3.86
CA TYR A 82 -6.92 -0.19 -3.26
C TYR A 82 -5.82 -0.64 -2.31
N LEU A 83 -4.71 0.10 -2.28
CA LEU A 83 -3.67 -0.05 -1.28
C LEU A 83 -3.71 1.15 -0.33
N VAL A 84 -3.89 0.88 0.95
CA VAL A 84 -3.83 1.88 2.02
C VAL A 84 -2.50 1.73 2.75
N LEU A 85 -1.62 2.71 2.57
CA LEU A 85 -0.34 2.78 3.26
C LEU A 85 -0.54 3.35 4.68
N TYR A 86 -0.02 2.65 5.69
CA TYR A 86 -0.21 2.97 7.11
C TYR A 86 -1.70 3.10 7.49
N PRO A 87 -2.48 2.02 7.41
CA PRO A 87 -3.93 2.05 7.62
C PRO A 87 -4.38 2.45 9.03
N ASP A 88 -3.45 2.46 10.00
CA ASP A 88 -3.71 2.91 11.37
C ASP A 88 -3.43 4.42 11.56
N LEU A 89 -2.89 5.10 10.53
CA LEU A 89 -2.72 6.56 10.50
C LEU A 89 -3.97 7.22 9.94
N LEU A 90 -4.79 7.78 10.82
CA LEU A 90 -5.99 8.51 10.42
C LEU A 90 -5.64 9.94 10.02
N LEU A 91 -5.91 10.27 8.77
CA LEU A 91 -5.81 11.64 8.25
C LEU A 91 -7.21 12.22 8.07
N SER A 92 -7.38 13.49 8.43
CA SER A 92 -8.66 14.16 8.22
C SER A 92 -8.90 14.41 6.72
N GLY A 93 -10.16 14.35 6.28
CA GLY A 93 -10.51 14.61 4.88
C GLY A 93 -10.11 16.01 4.41
N THR A 94 -10.08 17.00 5.31
CA THR A 94 -9.63 18.36 4.99
C THR A 94 -8.11 18.41 4.78
N THR A 95 -7.32 17.65 5.53
CA THR A 95 -5.86 17.50 5.31
C THR A 95 -5.59 16.93 3.91
N ILE A 96 -6.36 15.92 3.48
CA ILE A 96 -6.27 15.35 2.12
C ILE A 96 -6.70 16.36 1.05
N SER A 97 -7.83 17.04 1.23
CA SER A 97 -8.28 18.07 0.28
C SER A 97 -7.24 19.18 0.09
N ASN A 98 -6.59 19.61 1.17
CA ASN A 98 -5.56 20.63 1.12
C ASN A 98 -4.27 20.19 0.41
N SER A 99 -4.00 18.88 0.35
CA SER A 99 -2.78 18.33 -0.25
C SER A 99 -2.82 18.31 -1.78
N ILE A 100 -4.02 18.31 -2.39
CA ILE A 100 -4.24 18.28 -3.85
C ILE A 100 -3.45 19.39 -4.56
N ARG A 101 -3.44 20.61 -4.00
CA ARG A 101 -2.69 21.74 -4.58
C ARG A 101 -1.23 21.79 -4.14
N CYS A 102 -0.95 21.39 -2.91
CA CYS A 102 0.41 21.42 -2.35
C CYS A 102 0.50 20.49 -1.13
N LEU A 103 1.15 19.34 -1.33
CA LEU A 103 1.39 18.36 -0.27
C LEU A 103 2.15 18.98 0.93
N ARG A 104 3.19 19.76 0.65
CA ARG A 104 4.00 20.42 1.69
C ARG A 104 3.17 21.35 2.56
N ARG A 105 2.23 22.11 1.97
CA ARG A 105 1.34 23.01 2.73
C ARG A 105 0.43 22.23 3.67
N ALA A 106 -0.16 21.12 3.19
CA ALA A 106 -1.03 20.28 4.02
C ALA A 106 -0.27 19.66 5.21
N VAL A 107 0.95 19.17 4.98
CA VAL A 107 1.80 18.63 6.05
C VAL A 107 2.15 19.71 7.09
N LEU A 108 2.56 20.90 6.65
CA LEU A 108 2.91 21.99 7.57
C LEU A 108 1.71 22.47 8.39
N ALA A 109 0.53 22.60 7.76
CA ALA A 109 -0.69 23.01 8.45
C ALA A 109 -1.13 21.99 9.52
N GLU A 110 -0.91 20.69 9.29
CA GLU A 110 -1.24 19.66 10.29
C GLU A 110 -0.24 19.64 11.45
N ARG A 111 1.05 19.90 11.18
CA ARG A 111 2.13 19.84 12.18
C ARG A 111 2.20 21.07 13.09
N PHE A 112 1.82 22.24 12.59
CA PHE A 112 1.97 23.52 13.28
C PHE A 112 0.62 24.23 13.47
N LYS A 113 -0.40 23.47 13.90
CA LYS A 113 -1.72 24.02 14.24
C LYS A 113 -1.66 25.05 15.36
#